data_AF-A0A355G1H8-F1
#
_entry.id   AF-A0A355G1H8-F1
#
_cell.length_a   1.000
_cell.length_b   1.000
_cell.length_c   1.000
_cell.angle_alpha   90.00
_cell.angle_beta   90.00
_cell.angle_gamma   90.00
#
_symmetry.space_group_name_H-M   'P 1'
#
loop_
_entity.id
_entity.type
_entity.pdbx_description
1 polymer ?
#
loop_
_entity_poly.entity_id
_entity_poly.type
_entity_poly.pdbx_seq_one_letter_code
_entity_poly.pdbx_strand_id
1 'polypeptide(L)'
;MKKKTLSILLALCLLLSAVPMMSFTASAQSITLDEMAALMSDCIEVIYDEYTKVTTYRLLQDVTLSYTLVITSSDNAILDLQGHKLELMPQAMGSVIRVNVNATLAICSSQSAEPHEIMNPITGNSGYINGGLITGGKGEYDGESTCGGGIFNDGTLTVGETDELWSGPVYIAGNTATQGAGVHNGGTFTLGNNGYIAYNSMPYRAQSRGAGLQNLNTFTMTGGYIEGNAVILGGEPVDSCGLGAGIYTESTITLGGTACIRDNYCKSSNNEVIKQNDIVLRQNQDANADGKINLGTNINNLAFDIGKIVVMHDFTYESTPDVARVGRITDKEITEKEFNDYFANCNGRGDKECSLVYNEEGKYAETVAMANIKSCTNGSVSIDSGTGIKAYGTKLTITPTADSGYAVDKAYCDAGETSIKMNLTKTNGKYEYKITDTSVTFYAEFKTAYAITNNAKEANKATNNGYVTVVESAASGENITVTATPNSGY
;
A
#
# COMPACT_ATOMS: atom_id res chain seq x y z
N MET A 1 -8.94 -15.94 75.53
CA MET A 1 -8.69 -15.10 74.34
C MET A 1 -8.95 -15.79 72.99
N LYS A 2 -8.94 -17.13 72.89
CA LYS A 2 -9.10 -17.86 71.60
C LYS A 2 -10.48 -17.80 70.92
N LYS A 3 -11.57 -17.49 71.64
CA LYS A 3 -12.94 -17.45 71.07
C LYS A 3 -13.25 -16.13 70.33
N LYS A 4 -12.61 -15.02 70.71
CA LYS A 4 -12.87 -13.71 70.09
C LYS A 4 -12.18 -13.56 68.73
N THR A 5 -10.98 -14.11 68.58
CA THR A 5 -10.24 -14.10 67.31
C THR A 5 -10.91 -14.94 66.23
N LEU A 6 -11.47 -16.11 66.58
CA LEU A 6 -12.18 -16.96 65.63
C LEU A 6 -13.46 -16.30 65.11
N SER A 7 -14.20 -15.61 65.99
CA SER A 7 -15.43 -14.90 65.61
C SER A 7 -15.17 -13.71 64.69
N ILE A 8 -14.05 -13.01 64.89
CA ILE A 8 -13.63 -11.90 64.01
C ILE A 8 -13.17 -12.45 62.65
N LEU A 9 -12.42 -13.55 62.62
CA LEU A 9 -11.98 -14.18 61.37
C LEU A 9 -13.15 -14.73 60.55
N LEU A 10 -14.16 -15.33 61.21
CA LEU A 10 -15.35 -15.84 60.52
C LEU A 10 -16.23 -14.70 60.00
N ALA A 11 -16.37 -13.60 60.77
CA ALA A 11 -17.07 -12.41 60.32
C ALA A 11 -16.36 -11.74 59.14
N LEU A 12 -15.02 -11.70 59.14
CA LEU A 12 -14.23 -11.21 58.01
C LEU A 12 -14.39 -12.12 56.78
N CYS A 13 -14.34 -13.44 56.94
CA CYS A 13 -14.57 -14.39 55.84
C CYS A 13 -15.98 -14.25 55.26
N LEU A 14 -16.98 -14.03 56.10
CA LEU A 14 -18.36 -13.81 55.65
C LEU A 14 -18.53 -12.45 54.94
N LEU A 15 -17.88 -11.39 55.44
CA LEU A 15 -17.83 -10.08 54.77
C LEU A 15 -17.08 -10.12 53.43
N LEU A 16 -16.00 -10.90 53.34
CA LEU A 16 -15.28 -11.14 52.07
C LEU A 16 -16.07 -12.03 51.10
N SER A 17 -16.89 -12.97 51.60
CA SER A 17 -17.78 -13.78 50.75
C SER A 17 -19.08 -13.09 50.35
N ALA A 18 -19.43 -12.00 51.03
CA ALA A 18 -20.61 -11.18 50.77
C ALA A 18 -20.30 -9.91 49.97
N VAL A 19 -19.02 -9.67 49.60
CA VAL A 19 -18.73 -8.84 48.42
C VAL A 19 -19.40 -9.58 47.27
N PRO A 20 -20.47 -9.05 46.67
CA PRO A 20 -21.10 -9.72 45.57
C PRO A 20 -19.99 -10.02 44.56
N MET A 21 -20.07 -11.18 43.91
CA MET A 21 -19.64 -11.25 42.53
C MET A 21 -20.45 -10.17 41.80
N MET A 22 -20.07 -8.91 41.94
CA MET A 22 -20.22 -7.94 40.88
C MET A 22 -19.41 -8.59 39.80
N SER A 23 -20.08 -9.41 38.98
CA SER A 23 -19.63 -9.62 37.63
C SER A 23 -19.42 -8.20 37.15
N PHE A 24 -18.15 -7.79 37.10
CA PHE A 24 -17.74 -6.72 36.24
C PHE A 24 -18.04 -7.27 34.85
N THR A 25 -19.33 -7.24 34.46
CA THR A 25 -19.68 -6.90 33.10
C THR A 25 -19.10 -5.52 32.96
N ALA A 26 -17.81 -5.48 32.63
CA ALA A 26 -17.13 -4.28 32.21
C ALA A 26 -17.83 -3.91 30.92
N SER A 27 -18.98 -3.23 31.04
CA SER A 27 -19.53 -2.46 29.95
C SER A 27 -18.37 -1.59 29.50
N ALA A 28 -17.96 -1.73 28.24
CA ALA A 28 -16.86 -0.97 27.68
C ALA A 28 -17.11 0.50 28.04
N GLN A 29 -16.29 1.02 28.94
CA GLN A 29 -16.38 2.44 29.28
C GLN A 29 -15.87 3.19 28.06
N SER A 30 -16.57 4.25 27.70
CA SER A 30 -16.30 5.08 26.55
C SER A 30 -16.19 6.53 26.98
N ILE A 31 -15.47 7.33 26.19
CA ILE A 31 -15.39 8.78 26.35
C ILE A 31 -15.69 9.44 25.01
N THR A 32 -16.45 10.53 25.01
CA THR A 32 -16.67 11.35 23.81
C THR A 32 -15.51 12.33 23.58
N LEU A 33 -15.42 12.93 22.39
CA LEU A 33 -14.41 13.96 22.11
C LEU A 33 -14.50 15.18 23.04
N ASP A 34 -15.71 15.64 23.34
CA ASP A 34 -15.94 16.78 24.25
C ASP A 34 -15.52 16.45 25.69
N GLU A 35 -15.83 15.24 26.17
CA GLU A 35 -15.39 14.79 27.48
C GLU A 35 -13.86 14.62 27.53
N MET A 36 -13.24 14.11 26.47
CA MET A 36 -11.79 13.98 26.36
C MET A 36 -11.12 15.35 26.43
N ALA A 37 -11.61 16.31 25.64
CA ALA A 37 -11.10 17.68 25.65
C ALA A 37 -11.29 18.38 27.00
N ALA A 38 -12.42 18.15 27.68
CA ALA A 38 -12.69 18.71 29.00
C ALA A 38 -11.77 18.10 30.09
N LEU A 39 -11.49 16.80 30.03
CA LEU A 39 -10.60 16.13 30.98
C LEU A 39 -9.11 16.40 30.71
N MET A 40 -8.76 16.73 29.46
CA MET A 40 -7.38 16.87 29.00
C MET A 40 -7.15 18.22 28.31
N SER A 41 -7.66 19.30 28.90
CA SER A 41 -7.62 20.66 28.31
C SER A 41 -6.23 21.16 27.96
N ASP A 42 -5.20 20.67 28.66
CA ASP A 42 -3.80 21.06 28.42
C ASP A 42 -3.15 20.25 27.28
N CYS A 43 -3.79 19.17 26.85
CA CYS A 43 -3.30 18.26 25.80
C CYS A 43 -4.04 18.42 24.48
N ILE A 44 -5.21 19.06 24.48
CA ILE A 44 -6.12 19.14 23.33
C ILE A 44 -6.59 20.58 23.15
N GLU A 45 -6.35 21.13 21.98
CA GLU A 45 -6.95 22.39 21.54
C GLU A 45 -8.26 22.08 20.78
N VAL A 46 -9.34 22.79 21.13
CA VAL A 46 -10.65 22.67 20.45
C VAL A 46 -10.92 23.93 19.66
N ILE A 47 -11.15 23.77 18.36
CA ILE A 47 -11.43 24.85 17.41
C ILE A 47 -12.78 24.57 16.76
N TYR A 48 -13.77 25.42 17.03
CA TYR A 48 -15.09 25.31 16.43
C TYR A 48 -15.26 26.29 15.28
N ASP A 49 -15.57 25.78 14.08
CA ASP A 49 -15.92 26.61 12.93
C ASP A 49 -17.44 26.77 12.84
N GLU A 50 -17.92 27.96 13.22
CA GLU A 50 -19.32 28.35 13.20
C GLU A 50 -19.96 28.24 11.80
N TYR A 51 -19.18 28.38 10.72
CA TYR A 51 -19.69 28.38 9.35
C TYR A 51 -19.91 26.96 8.84
N THR A 52 -18.94 26.07 9.03
CA THR A 52 -19.02 24.68 8.58
C THR A 52 -19.71 23.77 9.61
N LYS A 53 -19.89 24.24 10.85
CA LYS A 53 -20.37 23.44 12.00
C LYS A 53 -19.49 22.22 12.26
N VAL A 54 -18.18 22.40 12.05
CA VAL A 54 -17.16 21.37 12.27
C VAL A 54 -16.33 21.75 13.49
N THR A 55 -16.13 20.79 14.38
CA THR A 55 -15.20 20.93 15.51
C THR A 55 -13.90 20.22 15.21
N THR A 56 -12.79 20.95 15.26
CA THR A 56 -11.44 20.37 15.17
C THR A 56 -10.86 20.20 16.56
N TYR A 57 -10.44 18.98 16.87
CA TYR A 57 -9.72 18.60 18.08
C TYR A 57 -8.28 18.35 17.68
N ARG A 58 -7.38 19.15 18.22
CA ARG A 58 -5.97 19.13 17.87
C ARG A 58 -5.14 18.66 19.04
N LEU A 59 -4.35 17.60 18.85
CA LEU A 59 -3.43 17.13 19.87
C LEU A 59 -2.24 18.10 19.99
N LEU A 60 -1.87 18.42 21.24
CA LEU A 60 -0.71 19.26 21.58
C LEU A 60 0.45 18.42 22.14
N GLN A 61 0.19 17.16 22.47
CA GLN A 61 1.13 16.16 22.95
C GLN A 61 0.52 14.77 22.79
N ASP A 62 1.31 13.73 23.08
CA ASP A 62 0.81 12.35 23.13
C ASP A 62 -0.30 12.20 24.19
N VAL A 63 -1.35 11.46 23.83
CA VAL A 63 -2.53 11.19 24.65
C VAL A 63 -2.68 9.68 24.84
N THR A 64 -2.85 9.26 26.10
CA THR A 64 -3.14 7.87 26.45
C THR A 64 -4.56 7.77 27.04
N LEU A 65 -5.43 7.03 26.37
CA LEU A 65 -6.83 6.85 26.74
C LEU A 65 -7.01 5.63 27.64
N SER A 66 -7.79 5.77 28.71
CA SER A 66 -8.25 4.63 29.51
C SER A 66 -9.42 3.88 28.86
N TYR A 67 -10.06 4.47 27.86
CA TYR A 67 -11.35 4.08 27.29
C TYR A 67 -11.39 4.35 25.78
N THR A 68 -12.26 3.66 25.05
CA THR A 68 -12.49 3.93 23.63
C THR A 68 -13.05 5.35 23.44
N LEU A 69 -12.46 6.10 22.52
CA LEU A 69 -12.96 7.40 22.07
C LEU A 69 -14.15 7.18 21.12
N VAL A 70 -15.35 7.63 21.50
CA VAL A 70 -16.57 7.44 20.72
C VAL A 70 -16.97 8.75 20.04
N ILE A 71 -17.18 8.67 18.73
CA ILE A 71 -17.75 9.75 17.91
C ILE A 71 -19.24 9.47 17.75
N THR A 72 -20.07 10.42 18.16
CA THR A 72 -21.53 10.24 18.19
C THR A 72 -22.19 10.83 16.94
N SER A 73 -23.46 10.47 16.71
CA SER A 73 -24.20 10.81 15.49
C SER A 73 -24.44 12.31 15.26
N SER A 74 -24.19 13.16 16.25
CA SER A 74 -24.28 14.62 16.12
C SER A 74 -22.99 15.27 15.64
N ASP A 75 -21.89 14.51 15.59
CA ASP A 75 -20.56 15.08 15.54
C ASP A 75 -20.02 14.99 14.10
N ASN A 76 -19.77 16.17 13.51
CA ASN A 76 -18.85 16.31 12.39
C ASN A 76 -17.53 16.81 12.98
N ALA A 77 -16.61 15.88 13.20
CA ALA A 77 -15.38 16.16 13.92
C ALA A 77 -14.16 15.97 13.02
N ILE A 78 -13.13 16.74 13.33
CA ILE A 78 -11.80 16.54 12.80
C ILE A 78 -10.87 16.28 13.96
N LEU A 79 -10.12 15.18 13.90
CA LEU A 79 -9.03 14.90 14.80
C LEU A 79 -7.69 15.18 14.08
N ASP A 80 -7.04 16.28 14.45
CA ASP A 80 -5.68 16.63 14.00
C ASP A 80 -4.65 16.13 15.01
N LEU A 81 -3.89 15.11 14.62
CA LEU A 81 -2.91 14.48 15.50
C LEU A 81 -1.63 15.33 15.66
N GLN A 82 -1.34 16.29 14.77
CA GLN A 82 -0.09 17.08 14.78
C GLN A 82 1.21 16.28 14.99
N GLY A 83 1.29 15.07 14.47
CA GLY A 83 2.45 14.21 14.67
C GLY A 83 2.48 13.49 16.01
N HIS A 84 1.51 13.69 16.90
CA HIS A 84 1.42 13.04 18.20
C HIS A 84 0.71 11.67 18.14
N LYS A 85 0.88 10.92 19.23
CA LYS A 85 0.27 9.61 19.42
C LYS A 85 -1.03 9.69 20.21
N LEU A 86 -2.07 9.03 19.73
CA LEU A 86 -3.28 8.65 20.46
C LEU A 86 -3.24 7.14 20.73
N GLU A 87 -3.07 6.77 21.99
CA GLU A 87 -2.87 5.38 22.41
C GLU A 87 -3.96 4.91 23.38
N LEU A 88 -4.50 3.71 23.18
CA LEU A 88 -5.34 3.06 24.18
C LEU A 88 -4.46 2.31 25.20
N MET A 89 -4.74 2.46 26.50
CA MET A 89 -3.94 1.81 27.55
C MET A 89 -3.88 0.28 27.38
N PRO A 90 -2.76 -0.37 27.72
CA PRO A 90 -2.62 -1.82 27.56
C PRO A 90 -3.66 -2.67 28.28
N GLN A 91 -4.24 -2.21 29.39
CA GLN A 91 -5.29 -2.93 30.12
C GLN A 91 -6.71 -2.64 29.61
N ALA A 92 -6.89 -1.57 28.82
CA ALA A 92 -8.18 -1.22 28.25
C ALA A 92 -8.51 -2.16 27.08
N MET A 93 -9.79 -2.53 26.99
CA MET A 93 -10.34 -3.31 25.88
C MET A 93 -11.07 -2.34 24.94
N GLY A 94 -11.25 -2.74 23.68
CA GLY A 94 -11.94 -1.93 22.69
C GLY A 94 -11.02 -1.38 21.61
N SER A 95 -11.63 -0.61 20.72
CA SER A 95 -10.95 0.18 19.71
C SER A 95 -10.34 1.44 20.31
N VAL A 96 -9.30 2.01 19.69
CA VAL A 96 -8.85 3.36 20.09
C VAL A 96 -9.96 4.37 19.80
N ILE A 97 -10.56 4.27 18.62
CA ILE A 97 -11.66 5.13 18.16
C ILE A 97 -12.84 4.27 17.70
N ARG A 98 -14.05 4.67 18.06
CA ARG A 98 -15.30 4.18 17.48
C ARG A 98 -16.06 5.33 16.82
N VAL A 99 -16.40 5.16 15.54
CA VAL A 99 -17.25 6.09 14.80
C VAL A 99 -18.63 5.47 14.67
N ASN A 100 -19.64 6.02 15.36
CA ASN A 100 -20.99 5.47 15.33
C ASN A 100 -21.71 5.75 14.00
N VAL A 101 -22.80 5.01 13.77
CA VAL A 101 -23.73 5.27 12.66
C VAL A 101 -24.14 6.74 12.65
N ASN A 102 -24.12 7.35 11.45
CA ASN A 102 -24.41 8.77 11.19
C ASN A 102 -23.39 9.79 11.74
N ALA A 103 -22.30 9.35 12.39
CA ALA A 103 -21.20 10.23 12.76
C ALA A 103 -20.25 10.43 11.57
N THR A 104 -19.55 11.57 11.53
CA THR A 104 -18.48 11.82 10.55
C THR A 104 -17.19 12.20 11.28
N LEU A 105 -16.12 11.47 11.01
CA LEU A 105 -14.78 11.77 11.51
C LEU A 105 -13.78 11.90 10.35
N ALA A 106 -13.07 13.02 10.31
CA ALA A 106 -11.84 13.14 9.52
C ALA A 106 -10.62 13.09 10.45
N ILE A 107 -9.58 12.37 10.06
CA ILE A 107 -8.32 12.27 10.80
C ILE A 107 -7.18 12.75 9.92
N CYS A 108 -6.39 13.67 10.45
CA CYS A 108 -5.25 14.24 9.77
C CYS A 108 -4.07 14.43 10.72
N SER A 109 -2.94 14.86 10.16
CA SER A 109 -1.78 15.31 10.92
C SER A 109 -1.24 16.55 10.24
N SER A 110 -1.45 17.73 10.82
CA SER A 110 -0.94 18.98 10.23
C SER A 110 0.57 19.15 10.40
N GLN A 111 1.23 18.28 11.16
CA GLN A 111 2.68 18.23 11.31
C GLN A 111 3.24 16.81 11.06
N SER A 112 4.51 16.74 10.64
CA SER A 112 5.18 15.51 10.22
C SER A 112 6.18 14.93 11.26
N ALA A 113 6.27 15.50 12.46
CA ALA A 113 7.61 15.64 13.07
C ALA A 113 8.02 14.68 14.20
N GLU A 114 7.13 13.89 14.82
CA GLU A 114 7.56 13.03 15.94
C GLU A 114 7.74 11.56 15.53
N PRO A 115 8.92 10.96 15.78
CA PRO A 115 9.16 9.54 15.59
C PRO A 115 8.50 8.73 16.71
N HIS A 116 7.69 7.74 16.34
CA HIS A 116 7.08 6.79 17.25
C HIS A 116 7.67 5.40 17.06
N GLU A 117 8.08 4.77 18.15
CA GLU A 117 8.52 3.37 18.11
C GLU A 117 7.31 2.46 17.91
N ILE A 118 7.40 1.54 16.94
CA ILE A 118 6.36 0.57 16.64
C ILE A 118 6.98 -0.81 16.44
N MET A 119 6.34 -1.85 16.97
CA MET A 119 6.77 -3.22 16.73
C MET A 119 6.24 -3.70 15.38
N ASN A 120 7.12 -4.15 14.50
CA ASN A 120 6.71 -4.82 13.28
C ASN A 120 6.29 -6.26 13.63
N PRO A 121 5.01 -6.66 13.43
CA PRO A 121 4.55 -7.98 13.84
C PRO A 121 5.12 -9.13 12.99
N ILE A 122 5.60 -8.83 11.78
CA ILE A 122 6.20 -9.79 10.87
C ILE A 122 7.61 -10.15 11.36
N THR A 123 8.44 -9.14 11.64
CA THR A 123 9.85 -9.37 12.02
C THR A 123 10.04 -9.50 13.54
N GLY A 124 9.11 -8.97 14.34
CA GLY A 124 9.24 -8.84 15.79
C GLY A 124 10.20 -7.72 16.22
N ASN A 125 10.77 -6.97 15.28
CA ASN A 125 11.69 -5.88 15.57
C ASN A 125 10.94 -4.56 15.72
N SER A 126 11.41 -3.71 16.63
CA SER A 126 10.98 -2.31 16.68
C SER A 126 11.50 -1.54 15.47
N GLY A 127 10.66 -0.65 14.93
CA GLY A 127 11.00 0.38 13.96
C GLY A 127 10.44 1.72 14.39
N TYR A 128 10.69 2.76 13.59
CA TYR A 128 10.16 4.10 13.83
C TYR A 128 9.30 4.55 12.64
N ILE A 129 8.19 5.20 12.96
CA ILE A 129 7.32 5.89 12.01
C ILE A 129 7.21 7.36 12.40
N ASN A 130 7.18 8.26 11.43
CA ASN A 130 7.09 9.71 11.68
C ASN A 130 5.72 10.21 11.24
N GLY A 131 4.92 10.77 12.14
CA GLY A 131 3.56 11.23 11.85
C GLY A 131 2.60 11.05 13.01
N GLY A 132 1.34 11.41 12.82
CA GLY A 132 0.30 11.15 13.80
C GLY A 132 0.07 9.64 13.93
N LEU A 133 -0.03 9.10 15.15
CA LEU A 133 -0.14 7.66 15.39
C LEU A 133 -1.39 7.31 16.21
N ILE A 134 -2.19 6.35 15.74
CA ILE A 134 -3.29 5.70 16.47
C ILE A 134 -2.89 4.26 16.79
N THR A 135 -2.77 3.93 18.09
CA THR A 135 -2.19 2.64 18.52
C THR A 135 -2.75 2.07 19.82
N GLY A 136 -2.33 0.84 20.16
CA GLY A 136 -2.65 0.16 21.41
C GLY A 136 -4.02 -0.51 21.46
N GLY A 137 -4.85 -0.33 20.43
CA GLY A 137 -6.20 -0.85 20.39
C GLY A 137 -6.27 -2.37 20.25
N LYS A 138 -7.31 -2.96 20.83
CA LYS A 138 -7.53 -4.43 20.94
C LYS A 138 -8.81 -4.92 20.25
N GLY A 139 -9.58 -3.98 19.75
CA GLY A 139 -10.84 -4.17 19.06
C GLY A 139 -12.01 -4.26 20.03
N GLU A 140 -13.19 -3.88 19.56
CA GLU A 140 -14.44 -3.99 20.29
C GLU A 140 -14.98 -5.42 20.25
N TYR A 141 -15.45 -5.92 21.38
CA TYR A 141 -15.99 -7.26 21.49
C TYR A 141 -17.44 -7.33 20.97
N ASP A 142 -17.67 -8.11 19.91
CA ASP A 142 -18.99 -8.31 19.30
C ASP A 142 -19.70 -9.59 19.77
N GLY A 143 -19.09 -10.34 20.70
CA GLY A 143 -19.62 -11.58 21.23
C GLY A 143 -18.74 -12.80 20.95
N GLU A 144 -18.07 -12.87 19.80
CA GLU A 144 -17.17 -13.98 19.43
C GLU A 144 -15.79 -13.48 18.98
N SER A 145 -15.73 -12.24 18.52
CA SER A 145 -14.57 -11.60 17.93
C SER A 145 -14.31 -10.24 18.59
N THR A 146 -13.08 -9.76 18.42
CA THR A 146 -12.76 -8.35 18.57
C THR A 146 -12.58 -7.71 17.19
N CYS A 147 -13.17 -6.53 17.01
CA CYS A 147 -13.27 -5.86 15.73
C CYS A 147 -12.67 -4.45 15.80
N GLY A 148 -11.91 -4.03 14.79
CA GLY A 148 -11.47 -2.64 14.64
C GLY A 148 -10.45 -2.22 15.69
N GLY A 149 -9.28 -2.86 15.75
CA GLY A 149 -8.29 -2.60 16.80
C GLY A 149 -7.96 -1.12 16.94
N GLY A 150 -7.44 -0.51 15.88
CA GLY A 150 -7.27 0.94 15.83
C GLY A 150 -8.61 1.66 15.81
N ILE A 151 -9.41 1.39 14.76
CA ILE A 151 -10.68 2.08 14.52
C ILE A 151 -11.81 1.09 14.19
N PHE A 152 -12.95 1.27 14.87
CA PHE A 152 -14.22 0.65 14.51
C PHE A 152 -15.13 1.70 13.87
N ASN A 153 -15.47 1.55 12.59
CA ASN A 153 -16.24 2.54 11.83
C ASN A 153 -17.59 2.00 11.36
N ASP A 154 -18.67 2.51 11.95
CA ASP A 154 -20.06 2.34 11.49
C ASP A 154 -20.60 3.61 10.78
N GLY A 155 -19.85 4.72 10.81
CA GLY A 155 -20.24 6.01 10.26
C GLY A 155 -19.50 6.36 8.98
N THR A 156 -19.08 7.63 8.87
CA THR A 156 -18.21 8.12 7.79
C THR A 156 -16.84 8.45 8.34
N LEU A 157 -15.81 7.78 7.83
CA LEU A 157 -14.42 7.97 8.23
C LEU A 157 -13.58 8.39 7.04
N THR A 158 -12.78 9.45 7.22
CA THR A 158 -11.74 9.86 6.28
C THR A 158 -10.40 9.93 7.00
N VAL A 159 -9.36 9.31 6.45
CA VAL A 159 -8.02 9.30 7.04
C VAL A 159 -6.98 9.74 6.02
N GLY A 160 -6.20 10.76 6.35
CA GLY A 160 -5.06 11.18 5.54
C GLY A 160 -5.43 11.75 4.17
N GLU A 161 -6.68 12.19 3.97
CA GLU A 161 -7.01 13.10 2.88
C GLU A 161 -6.51 14.50 3.21
N THR A 162 -6.03 15.20 2.19
CA THR A 162 -5.45 16.53 2.35
C THR A 162 -6.14 17.52 1.44
N ASP A 163 -6.68 18.57 2.04
CA ASP A 163 -6.47 19.90 1.48
C ASP A 163 -5.00 20.29 1.77
N GLU A 164 -4.38 21.17 0.96
CA GLU A 164 -2.92 21.50 1.02
C GLU A 164 -2.36 21.80 2.42
N LEU A 165 -3.22 22.15 3.38
CA LEU A 165 -2.86 22.46 4.75
C LEU A 165 -2.43 21.24 5.57
N TRP A 166 -2.81 20.00 5.21
CA TRP A 166 -2.79 18.84 6.13
C TRP A 166 -1.80 17.76 5.69
N SER A 167 -0.56 18.14 5.46
CA SER A 167 0.39 17.35 4.70
C SER A 167 1.10 16.22 5.47
N GLY A 168 0.88 16.06 6.77
CA GLY A 168 1.54 15.05 7.58
C GLY A 168 0.90 13.66 7.46
N PRO A 169 1.69 12.58 7.54
CA PRO A 169 1.17 11.21 7.51
C PRO A 169 0.42 10.86 8.80
N VAL A 170 -0.63 10.04 8.66
CA VAL A 170 -1.42 9.46 9.74
C VAL A 170 -1.30 7.95 9.70
N TYR A 171 -0.86 7.35 10.79
CA TYR A 171 -0.68 5.91 10.95
C TYR A 171 -1.72 5.32 11.89
N ILE A 172 -2.37 4.25 11.43
CA ILE A 172 -3.14 3.33 12.25
C ILE A 172 -2.30 2.07 12.37
N ALA A 173 -1.55 1.95 13.46
CA ALA A 173 -0.49 0.96 13.59
C ALA A 173 -0.31 0.36 14.97
N GLY A 174 0.26 -0.86 15.02
CA GLY A 174 0.51 -1.59 16.27
C GLY A 174 -0.76 -2.00 17.01
N ASN A 175 -1.90 -2.05 16.31
CA ASN A 175 -3.15 -2.47 16.89
C ASN A 175 -3.35 -3.98 16.72
N THR A 176 -4.20 -4.55 17.57
CA THR A 176 -4.56 -5.97 17.53
C THR A 176 -6.06 -6.13 17.53
N ALA A 177 -6.60 -7.03 16.70
CA ALA A 177 -7.99 -7.47 16.79
C ALA A 177 -8.15 -8.77 16.00
N THR A 178 -9.20 -9.53 16.25
CA THR A 178 -9.48 -10.71 15.44
C THR A 178 -10.07 -10.35 14.08
N GLN A 179 -10.66 -9.17 13.89
CA GLN A 179 -11.15 -8.72 12.60
C GLN A 179 -10.86 -7.22 12.40
N GLY A 180 -10.20 -6.83 11.31
CA GLY A 180 -9.82 -5.45 11.06
C GLY A 180 -8.90 -4.88 12.15
N ALA A 181 -7.74 -5.50 12.40
CA ALA A 181 -6.87 -5.08 13.51
C ALA A 181 -6.45 -3.61 13.39
N GLY A 182 -6.16 -3.11 12.18
CA GLY A 182 -6.10 -1.68 11.93
C GLY A 182 -7.49 -1.04 11.96
N VAL A 183 -8.32 -1.39 10.96
CA VAL A 183 -9.65 -0.80 10.78
C VAL A 183 -10.70 -1.89 10.51
N HIS A 184 -11.83 -1.81 11.21
CA HIS A 184 -13.07 -2.52 10.87
C HIS A 184 -14.06 -1.51 10.32
N ASN A 185 -14.48 -1.68 9.07
CA ASN A 185 -15.36 -0.75 8.36
C ASN A 185 -16.73 -1.37 8.06
N GLY A 186 -17.73 -1.04 8.88
CA GLY A 186 -19.16 -1.25 8.62
C GLY A 186 -19.84 -0.06 7.90
N GLY A 187 -19.17 1.11 7.85
CA GLY A 187 -19.68 2.34 7.25
C GLY A 187 -19.02 2.73 5.92
N THR A 188 -18.81 4.03 5.73
CA THR A 188 -18.01 4.57 4.61
C THR A 188 -16.62 4.92 5.11
N PHE A 189 -15.59 4.42 4.43
CA PHE A 189 -14.20 4.71 4.77
C PHE A 189 -13.42 5.18 3.54
N THR A 190 -12.76 6.34 3.66
CA THR A 190 -11.83 6.85 2.67
C THR A 190 -10.42 6.95 3.25
N LEU A 191 -9.45 6.32 2.57
CA LEU A 191 -8.02 6.41 2.88
C LEU A 191 -7.32 7.25 1.79
N GLY A 192 -6.81 8.42 2.20
CA GLY A 192 -6.15 9.38 1.33
C GLY A 192 -4.64 9.16 1.21
N ASN A 193 -3.97 10.07 0.48
CA ASN A 193 -2.53 10.00 0.16
C ASN A 193 -1.61 9.88 1.38
N ASN A 194 -2.00 10.44 2.51
CA ASN A 194 -1.21 10.47 3.73
C ASN A 194 -1.69 9.48 4.79
N GLY A 195 -2.62 8.58 4.43
CA GLY A 195 -3.13 7.56 5.32
C GLY A 195 -2.34 6.26 5.25
N TYR A 196 -2.00 5.70 6.42
CA TYR A 196 -1.26 4.45 6.56
C TYR A 196 -2.00 3.50 7.50
N ILE A 197 -2.29 2.29 7.04
CA ILE A 197 -2.76 1.19 7.90
C ILE A 197 -1.63 0.16 7.93
N ALA A 198 -0.80 0.22 8.97
CA ALA A 198 0.46 -0.50 8.96
C ALA A 198 0.78 -1.25 10.25
N TYR A 199 1.53 -2.34 10.15
CA TYR A 199 2.05 -3.05 11.33
C TYR A 199 0.97 -3.49 12.35
N ASN A 200 -0.26 -3.73 11.90
CA ASN A 200 -1.32 -4.28 12.74
C ASN A 200 -1.24 -5.80 12.76
N SER A 201 -1.67 -6.40 13.86
CA SER A 201 -1.53 -7.84 14.08
C SER A 201 -2.85 -8.49 14.45
N MET A 202 -3.23 -9.51 13.71
CA MET A 202 -4.43 -10.30 13.95
C MET A 202 -4.05 -11.65 14.56
N PRO A 203 -4.35 -11.92 15.86
CA PRO A 203 -4.21 -13.27 16.39
C PRO A 203 -5.25 -14.17 15.73
N TYR A 204 -4.81 -15.31 15.21
CA TYR A 204 -5.68 -16.22 14.48
C TYR A 204 -6.80 -16.78 15.35
N ARG A 205 -8.01 -16.68 14.82
CA ARG A 205 -9.22 -17.42 15.21
C ARG A 205 -9.94 -17.85 13.94
N ALA A 206 -10.85 -18.81 14.06
CA ALA A 206 -11.63 -19.35 12.93
C ALA A 206 -12.39 -18.28 12.12
N GLN A 207 -12.61 -17.09 12.68
CA GLN A 207 -13.33 -15.97 12.05
C GLN A 207 -12.43 -14.76 11.74
N SER A 208 -11.11 -14.93 11.74
CA SER A 208 -10.17 -13.82 11.62
C SER A 208 -10.22 -13.14 10.26
N ARG A 209 -10.52 -11.84 10.13
CA ARG A 209 -10.69 -11.17 8.81
C ARG A 209 -9.86 -9.89 8.72
N GLY A 210 -8.91 -9.82 7.79
CA GLY A 210 -8.16 -8.60 7.45
C GLY A 210 -7.34 -8.00 8.60
N ALA A 211 -6.04 -8.30 8.70
CA ALA A 211 -5.22 -7.69 9.77
C ALA A 211 -5.07 -6.17 9.59
N GLY A 212 -4.88 -5.68 8.36
CA GLY A 212 -4.92 -4.24 8.08
C GLY A 212 -6.36 -3.71 8.14
N LEU A 213 -7.19 -4.12 7.18
CA LEU A 213 -8.55 -3.63 6.99
C LEU A 213 -9.53 -4.79 6.78
N GLN A 214 -10.61 -4.79 7.54
CA GLN A 214 -11.83 -5.53 7.22
C GLN A 214 -12.89 -4.56 6.71
N ASN A 215 -13.27 -4.72 5.45
CA ASN A 215 -14.29 -3.89 4.82
C ASN A 215 -15.59 -4.68 4.61
N LEU A 216 -16.64 -4.30 5.34
CA LEU A 216 -17.99 -4.85 5.20
C LEU A 216 -18.90 -3.92 4.39
N ASN A 217 -18.45 -2.72 4.04
CA ASN A 217 -19.24 -1.73 3.32
C ASN A 217 -18.39 -0.94 2.31
N THR A 218 -18.46 0.39 2.27
CA THR A 218 -17.81 1.16 1.20
C THR A 218 -16.42 1.56 1.63
N PHE A 219 -15.42 1.09 0.90
CA PHE A 219 -14.02 1.53 1.07
C PHE A 219 -13.48 2.18 -0.20
N THR A 220 -12.93 3.37 -0.06
CA THR A 220 -12.23 4.09 -1.13
C THR A 220 -10.80 4.38 -0.70
N MET A 221 -9.82 4.02 -1.54
CA MET A 221 -8.42 4.35 -1.35
C MET A 221 -7.96 5.19 -2.53
N THR A 222 -7.77 6.49 -2.32
CA THR A 222 -7.27 7.42 -3.34
C THR A 222 -5.75 7.55 -3.33
N GLY A 223 -5.11 7.08 -2.25
CA GLY A 223 -3.68 7.07 -2.02
C GLY A 223 -3.31 6.28 -0.77
N GLY A 224 -2.13 6.55 -0.21
CA GLY A 224 -1.72 5.97 1.07
C GLY A 224 -1.24 4.53 0.97
N TYR A 225 -1.05 3.90 2.14
CA TYR A 225 -0.41 2.58 2.25
C TYR A 225 -1.16 1.64 3.19
N ILE A 226 -1.32 0.39 2.78
CA ILE A 226 -1.71 -0.72 3.66
C ILE A 226 -0.58 -1.75 3.63
N GLU A 227 0.26 -1.75 4.66
CA GLU A 227 1.52 -2.50 4.63
C GLU A 227 1.97 -3.07 5.96
N GLY A 228 2.80 -4.12 5.93
CA GLY A 228 3.42 -4.64 7.14
C GLY A 228 2.44 -5.30 8.12
N ASN A 229 1.17 -5.49 7.72
CA ASN A 229 0.16 -6.10 8.58
C ASN A 229 0.34 -7.62 8.61
N ALA A 230 0.02 -8.25 9.74
CA ALA A 230 0.28 -9.67 9.96
C ALA A 230 -0.91 -10.42 10.53
N VAL A 231 -1.14 -11.64 10.03
CA VAL A 231 -1.96 -12.66 10.70
C VAL A 231 -1.02 -13.61 11.45
N ILE A 232 -1.21 -13.81 12.75
CA ILE A 232 -0.38 -14.69 13.57
C ILE A 232 -1.16 -15.99 13.87
N LEU A 233 -0.79 -17.09 13.23
CA LEU A 233 -1.41 -18.40 13.42
C LEU A 233 -0.96 -19.01 14.75
N GLY A 234 -1.88 -19.28 15.67
CA GLY A 234 -1.62 -19.88 16.98
C GLY A 234 -1.24 -21.36 16.98
N GLY A 235 -0.56 -21.85 15.93
CA GLY A 235 -0.24 -23.28 15.74
C GLY A 235 -1.25 -24.06 14.90
N GLU A 236 -2.27 -23.37 14.39
CA GLU A 236 -3.27 -23.92 13.48
C GLU A 236 -2.67 -24.13 12.07
N PRO A 237 -3.17 -25.13 11.30
CA PRO A 237 -2.64 -25.45 9.99
C PRO A 237 -2.72 -24.26 9.02
N VAL A 238 -1.70 -24.21 8.16
CA VAL A 238 -1.36 -23.11 7.24
C VAL A 238 -2.48 -22.69 6.28
N ASP A 239 -3.42 -23.58 6.00
CA ASP A 239 -4.52 -23.33 5.06
C ASP A 239 -5.49 -22.23 5.53
N SER A 240 -5.39 -21.86 6.81
CA SER A 240 -6.21 -20.83 7.44
C SER A 240 -5.77 -19.38 7.17
N CYS A 241 -4.68 -19.17 6.42
CA CYS A 241 -4.22 -17.85 5.96
C CYS A 241 -5.18 -17.16 4.97
N GLY A 242 -6.27 -17.81 4.57
CA GLY A 242 -7.15 -17.36 3.49
C GLY A 242 -7.81 -16.00 3.73
N LEU A 243 -7.83 -15.48 4.95
CA LEU A 243 -8.68 -14.33 5.31
C LEU A 243 -7.98 -12.95 5.22
N GLY A 244 -6.80 -12.89 4.59
CA GLY A 244 -6.13 -11.65 4.18
C GLY A 244 -5.37 -10.93 5.29
N ALA A 245 -4.08 -10.66 5.07
CA ALA A 245 -3.28 -9.88 6.01
C ALA A 245 -3.43 -8.36 5.74
N GLY A 246 -3.53 -7.95 4.48
CA GLY A 246 -3.77 -6.56 4.10
C GLY A 246 -5.23 -6.19 4.23
N ILE A 247 -6.02 -6.48 3.18
CA ILE A 247 -7.45 -6.19 3.12
C ILE A 247 -8.27 -7.48 3.00
N TYR A 248 -9.31 -7.58 3.82
CA TYR A 248 -10.44 -8.49 3.61
C TYR A 248 -11.68 -7.66 3.27
N THR A 249 -12.40 -8.01 2.21
CA THR A 249 -13.66 -7.33 1.88
C THR A 249 -14.79 -8.28 1.50
N GLU A 250 -15.98 -7.92 1.95
CA GLU A 250 -17.28 -8.51 1.53
C GLU A 250 -18.12 -7.51 0.74
N SER A 251 -17.59 -6.31 0.47
CA SER A 251 -18.30 -5.24 -0.20
C SER A 251 -17.38 -4.49 -1.17
N THR A 252 -17.79 -3.28 -1.59
CA THR A 252 -17.16 -2.53 -2.66
C THR A 252 -15.87 -1.88 -2.18
N ILE A 253 -14.78 -2.15 -2.92
CA ILE A 253 -13.52 -1.40 -2.81
C ILE A 253 -13.35 -0.58 -4.09
N THR A 254 -13.02 0.70 -3.91
CA THR A 254 -12.55 1.57 -5.00
C THR A 254 -11.09 1.94 -4.75
N LEU A 255 -10.20 1.57 -5.67
CA LEU A 255 -8.78 1.93 -5.61
C LEU A 255 -8.44 2.91 -6.73
N GLY A 256 -7.71 3.98 -6.42
CA GLY A 256 -7.27 4.96 -7.40
C GLY A 256 -6.00 5.70 -6.95
N GLY A 257 -5.50 6.59 -7.81
CA GLY A 257 -4.40 7.49 -7.50
C GLY A 257 -3.09 6.77 -7.17
N THR A 258 -2.53 7.02 -5.97
CA THR A 258 -1.24 6.48 -5.50
C THR A 258 -1.41 5.36 -4.46
N ALA A 259 -2.57 4.74 -4.40
CA ALA A 259 -2.87 3.67 -3.44
C ALA A 259 -1.85 2.52 -3.55
N CYS A 260 -1.29 2.10 -2.41
CA CYS A 260 -0.30 1.03 -2.32
C CYS A 260 -0.68 0.00 -1.25
N ILE A 261 -0.68 -1.28 -1.61
CA ILE A 261 -0.95 -2.39 -0.68
C ILE A 261 0.16 -3.42 -0.91
N ARG A 262 1.00 -3.63 0.11
CA ARG A 262 2.21 -4.46 -0.02
C ARG A 262 2.65 -5.03 1.32
N ASP A 263 3.53 -6.03 1.29
CA ASP A 263 4.23 -6.50 2.48
C ASP A 263 3.27 -6.93 3.62
N ASN A 264 2.10 -7.49 3.29
CA ASN A 264 1.18 -8.04 4.29
C ASN A 264 1.29 -9.56 4.34
N TYR A 265 1.54 -10.12 5.54
CA TYR A 265 1.93 -11.52 5.67
C TYR A 265 1.07 -12.33 6.62
N CYS A 266 0.97 -13.62 6.35
CA CYS A 266 0.51 -14.60 7.34
C CYS A 266 1.74 -15.32 7.92
N LYS A 267 1.82 -15.36 9.24
CA LYS A 267 2.95 -15.87 10.02
C LYS A 267 2.50 -17.05 10.87
N SER A 268 3.24 -18.16 10.84
CA SER A 268 2.99 -19.28 11.74
C SER A 268 3.56 -19.02 13.13
N SER A 269 3.10 -19.81 14.10
CA SER A 269 3.58 -19.76 15.49
C SER A 269 5.08 -20.02 15.65
N ASN A 270 5.74 -20.66 14.67
CA ASN A 270 7.19 -20.84 14.62
C ASN A 270 7.95 -19.65 13.99
N ASN A 271 7.29 -18.51 13.82
CA ASN A 271 7.82 -17.29 13.19
C ASN A 271 8.17 -17.41 11.69
N GLU A 272 7.82 -18.50 11.02
CA GLU A 272 7.99 -18.58 9.57
C GLU A 272 6.94 -17.71 8.85
N VAL A 273 7.41 -16.92 7.88
CA VAL A 273 6.55 -16.17 6.97
C VAL A 273 6.03 -17.14 5.94
N ILE A 274 4.71 -17.36 5.93
CA ILE A 274 4.14 -18.46 5.17
C ILE A 274 3.63 -18.01 3.81
N LYS A 275 2.87 -16.92 3.79
CA LYS A 275 2.24 -16.38 2.57
C LYS A 275 2.08 -14.86 2.69
N GLN A 276 2.31 -14.16 1.60
CA GLN A 276 1.95 -12.75 1.45
C GLN A 276 0.55 -12.69 0.83
N ASN A 277 -0.40 -12.08 1.54
CA ASN A 277 -1.81 -11.98 1.15
C ASN A 277 -2.26 -10.52 1.31
N ASP A 278 -2.10 -9.75 0.24
CA ASP A 278 -2.35 -8.31 0.23
C ASP A 278 -3.85 -8.00 0.14
N ILE A 279 -4.58 -8.66 -0.76
CA ILE A 279 -6.05 -8.50 -0.89
C ILE A 279 -6.72 -9.87 -0.99
N VAL A 280 -7.76 -10.04 -0.16
CA VAL A 280 -8.68 -11.17 -0.24
C VAL A 280 -10.09 -10.66 -0.51
N LEU A 281 -10.68 -11.15 -1.59
CA LEU A 281 -12.08 -10.94 -1.94
C LEU A 281 -12.89 -12.18 -1.59
N ARG A 282 -13.96 -12.02 -0.82
CA ARG A 282 -14.94 -13.08 -0.59
C ARG A 282 -16.30 -12.63 -1.12
N GLN A 283 -16.90 -13.45 -1.98
CA GLN A 283 -18.29 -13.28 -2.38
C GLN A 283 -19.16 -13.84 -1.26
N ASN A 284 -19.96 -12.99 -0.63
CA ASN A 284 -20.90 -13.44 0.40
C ASN A 284 -21.99 -14.30 -0.26
N GLN A 285 -22.12 -15.58 0.13
CA GLN A 285 -23.15 -16.47 -0.42
C GLN A 285 -24.58 -16.08 0.02
N ASP A 286 -24.72 -15.38 1.15
CA ASP A 286 -26.03 -15.09 1.77
C ASP A 286 -26.56 -13.68 1.44
N ALA A 287 -25.74 -12.82 0.85
CA ALA A 287 -26.12 -11.49 0.42
C ALA A 287 -25.86 -11.35 -1.08
N ASN A 288 -26.82 -10.79 -1.84
CA ASN A 288 -26.63 -10.35 -3.24
C ASN A 288 -25.56 -9.23 -3.40
N ALA A 289 -24.63 -9.10 -2.45
CA ALA A 289 -23.49 -8.20 -2.49
C ALA A 289 -22.36 -8.86 -3.27
N ASP A 290 -22.33 -8.62 -4.58
CA ASP A 290 -21.15 -8.87 -5.39
C ASP A 290 -20.02 -7.98 -4.88
N GLY A 291 -19.06 -8.55 -4.14
CA GLY A 291 -17.81 -7.86 -3.81
C GLY A 291 -17.14 -7.42 -5.12
N LYS A 292 -17.13 -6.10 -5.37
CA LYS A 292 -16.57 -5.50 -6.59
C LYS A 292 -15.32 -4.71 -6.23
N ILE A 293 -14.22 -4.99 -6.94
CA ILE A 293 -13.10 -4.05 -7.03
C ILE A 293 -13.38 -3.14 -8.22
N ASN A 294 -13.60 -1.86 -7.95
CA ASN A 294 -13.60 -0.82 -8.97
C ASN A 294 -12.20 -0.19 -9.01
N LEU A 295 -11.47 -0.41 -10.09
CA LEU A 295 -10.22 0.30 -10.36
C LEU A 295 -10.57 1.64 -11.03
N GLY A 296 -10.19 2.76 -10.43
CA GLY A 296 -10.49 4.10 -10.97
C GLY A 296 -9.76 4.40 -12.28
N THR A 297 -10.12 5.48 -12.98
CA THR A 297 -9.66 5.79 -14.35
C THR A 297 -8.20 6.29 -14.47
N ASN A 298 -7.42 6.32 -13.38
CA ASN A 298 -6.03 6.80 -13.33
C ASN A 298 -5.13 5.76 -12.61
N ILE A 299 -4.86 4.62 -13.27
CA ILE A 299 -4.17 3.45 -12.68
C ILE A 299 -2.64 3.49 -12.90
N ASN A 300 -2.10 4.52 -13.55
CA ASN A 300 -0.69 4.52 -13.97
C ASN A 300 0.34 4.37 -12.82
N ASN A 301 -0.08 4.54 -11.56
CA ASN A 301 0.78 4.45 -10.37
C ASN A 301 0.30 3.42 -9.32
N LEU A 302 -0.68 2.55 -9.64
CA LEU A 302 -1.08 1.50 -8.71
C LEU A 302 -0.02 0.41 -8.67
N ALA A 303 0.80 0.41 -7.62
CA ALA A 303 1.76 -0.64 -7.34
C ALA A 303 1.06 -1.74 -6.54
N PHE A 304 0.53 -2.74 -7.25
CA PHE A 304 0.33 -4.05 -6.64
C PHE A 304 1.63 -4.84 -6.80
N ASP A 305 1.98 -5.65 -5.80
CA ASP A 305 2.85 -6.78 -6.05
C ASP A 305 1.99 -7.82 -6.82
N ILE A 306 2.01 -7.76 -8.16
CA ILE A 306 0.98 -8.28 -9.10
C ILE A 306 0.91 -9.83 -9.18
N GLY A 307 1.21 -10.55 -8.10
CA GLY A 307 1.09 -12.00 -7.99
C GLY A 307 -0.02 -12.51 -7.05
N LYS A 308 -0.74 -11.64 -6.32
CA LYS A 308 -1.31 -12.06 -5.00
C LYS A 308 -2.73 -11.56 -4.67
N ILE A 309 -3.54 -11.19 -5.66
CA ILE A 309 -4.99 -11.01 -5.43
C ILE A 309 -5.62 -12.40 -5.36
N VAL A 310 -5.99 -12.85 -4.16
CA VAL A 310 -6.68 -14.13 -3.96
C VAL A 310 -8.18 -13.88 -3.96
N VAL A 311 -8.86 -14.31 -5.02
CA VAL A 311 -10.33 -14.38 -5.04
C VAL A 311 -10.71 -15.75 -4.50
N MET A 312 -11.25 -15.79 -3.27
CA MET A 312 -11.76 -17.03 -2.70
C MET A 312 -13.22 -17.22 -3.09
N HIS A 313 -13.50 -18.25 -3.88
CA HIS A 313 -14.85 -18.76 -4.07
C HIS A 313 -15.06 -19.91 -3.08
N ASP A 314 -15.95 -19.73 -2.12
CA ASP A 314 -16.46 -20.88 -1.37
C ASP A 314 -17.31 -21.72 -2.34
N PHE A 315 -16.78 -22.87 -2.74
CA PHE A 315 -17.53 -23.88 -3.46
C PHE A 315 -18.16 -24.82 -2.44
N THR A 316 -19.40 -24.54 -2.03
CA THR A 316 -20.32 -25.58 -1.57
C THR A 316 -20.82 -26.29 -2.82
N TYR A 317 -20.47 -27.56 -2.97
CA TYR A 317 -20.85 -28.39 -4.11
C TYR A 317 -22.35 -28.72 -4.03
N GLU A 318 -23.21 -27.78 -4.42
CA GLU A 318 -24.61 -28.08 -4.76
C GLU A 318 -24.82 -27.84 -6.25
N SER A 319 -25.30 -28.88 -6.91
CA SER A 319 -25.44 -29.00 -8.35
C SER A 319 -26.58 -28.13 -8.89
N THR A 320 -26.29 -26.91 -9.35
CA THR A 320 -27.14 -26.20 -10.31
C THR A 320 -26.31 -25.36 -11.28
N PRO A 321 -26.52 -25.47 -12.61
CA PRO A 321 -25.92 -24.58 -13.59
C PRO A 321 -26.72 -23.27 -13.70
N ASP A 322 -26.08 -22.23 -14.22
CA ASP A 322 -26.62 -20.90 -14.59
C ASP A 322 -26.54 -19.79 -13.54
N VAL A 323 -25.32 -19.26 -13.34
CA VAL A 323 -25.13 -17.82 -13.09
C VAL A 323 -23.87 -17.35 -13.82
N ALA A 324 -24.03 -16.45 -14.80
CA ALA A 324 -22.94 -15.82 -15.53
C ALA A 324 -22.06 -14.98 -14.59
N ARG A 325 -20.73 -15.16 -14.65
CA ARG A 325 -19.75 -14.39 -13.86
C ARG A 325 -18.78 -13.65 -14.78
N VAL A 326 -18.76 -12.32 -14.69
CA VAL A 326 -17.87 -11.43 -15.45
C VAL A 326 -16.89 -10.78 -14.48
N GLY A 327 -15.60 -11.11 -14.59
CA GLY A 327 -14.53 -10.42 -13.88
C GLY A 327 -13.95 -9.32 -14.77
N ARG A 328 -13.95 -8.06 -14.31
CA ARG A 328 -13.39 -6.92 -15.05
C ARG A 328 -12.02 -6.59 -14.47
N ILE A 329 -10.96 -6.98 -15.17
CA ILE A 329 -9.58 -6.60 -14.86
C ILE A 329 -9.11 -5.79 -16.07
N THR A 330 -9.03 -4.46 -15.93
CA THR A 330 -8.78 -3.43 -16.97
C THR A 330 -10.02 -2.98 -17.79
N ASP A 331 -9.91 -1.85 -18.49
CA ASP A 331 -10.98 -1.15 -19.23
C ASP A 331 -11.69 -1.99 -20.32
N LYS A 332 -11.26 -3.23 -20.53
CA LYS A 332 -11.85 -4.21 -21.44
C LYS A 332 -12.64 -5.25 -20.64
N GLU A 333 -13.89 -5.49 -21.02
CA GLU A 333 -14.64 -6.67 -20.54
C GLU A 333 -13.86 -7.94 -20.90
N ILE A 334 -13.48 -8.72 -19.89
CA ILE A 334 -12.93 -10.06 -20.09
C ILE A 334 -14.12 -10.99 -20.23
N THR A 335 -14.17 -11.74 -21.33
CA THR A 335 -15.22 -12.72 -21.56
C THR A 335 -15.07 -13.91 -20.62
N GLU A 336 -16.18 -14.57 -20.27
CA GLU A 336 -16.19 -15.80 -19.45
C GLU A 336 -15.22 -16.86 -19.98
N LYS A 337 -15.08 -16.94 -21.31
CA LYS A 337 -14.12 -17.82 -21.96
C LYS A 337 -12.67 -17.44 -21.64
N GLU A 338 -12.30 -16.16 -21.69
CA GLU A 338 -10.95 -15.70 -21.37
C GLU A 338 -10.61 -15.93 -19.88
N PHE A 339 -11.58 -15.77 -18.98
CA PHE A 339 -11.42 -16.10 -17.55
C PHE A 339 -11.27 -17.61 -17.32
N ASN A 340 -12.08 -18.43 -17.98
CA ASN A 340 -12.00 -19.89 -17.86
C ASN A 340 -10.73 -20.45 -18.52
N ASP A 341 -10.29 -19.88 -19.64
CA ASP A 341 -9.03 -20.23 -20.30
C ASP A 341 -7.81 -19.87 -19.41
N TYR A 342 -7.89 -18.78 -18.63
CA TYR A 342 -6.88 -18.44 -17.61
C TYR A 342 -6.81 -19.48 -16.49
N PHE A 343 -7.96 -19.84 -15.90
CA PHE A 343 -8.03 -20.81 -14.80
C PHE A 343 -7.62 -22.22 -15.22
N ALA A 344 -8.02 -22.65 -16.43
CA ALA A 344 -7.66 -23.96 -16.96
C ALA A 344 -6.14 -24.11 -17.17
N ASN A 345 -5.44 -23.03 -17.51
CA ASN A 345 -4.00 -23.04 -17.75
C ASN A 345 -3.14 -22.92 -16.47
N CYS A 346 -3.67 -22.33 -15.39
CA CYS A 346 -2.94 -22.22 -14.12
C CYS A 346 -3.09 -23.48 -13.23
N ASN A 347 -4.16 -24.27 -13.37
CA ASN A 347 -4.43 -25.46 -12.54
C ASN A 347 -3.48 -26.67 -12.73
N GLY A 348 -2.43 -26.55 -13.55
CA GLY A 348 -1.43 -27.62 -13.76
C GLY A 348 -0.01 -27.27 -13.32
N ARG A 349 0.25 -26.04 -12.85
CA ARG A 349 1.61 -25.54 -12.58
C ARG A 349 1.73 -25.11 -11.13
N GLY A 350 2.09 -26.05 -10.26
CA GLY A 350 2.46 -25.75 -8.88
C GLY A 350 3.43 -24.59 -8.82
N ASP A 351 3.08 -23.59 -8.01
CA ASP A 351 3.91 -22.48 -7.54
C ASP A 351 4.47 -21.48 -8.58
N LYS A 352 3.84 -21.28 -9.74
CA LYS A 352 4.27 -20.20 -10.66
C LYS A 352 3.23 -19.09 -10.81
N GLU A 353 3.65 -17.87 -10.51
CA GLU A 353 2.92 -16.61 -10.67
C GLU A 353 2.31 -16.48 -12.08
N CYS A 354 0.99 -16.39 -12.17
CA CYS A 354 0.25 -16.22 -13.43
C CYS A 354 -0.11 -14.73 -13.64
N SER A 355 0.74 -13.96 -14.32
CA SER A 355 0.37 -12.60 -14.78
C SER A 355 -0.28 -12.65 -16.18
N LEU A 356 -1.39 -11.93 -16.36
CA LEU A 356 -2.01 -11.71 -17.68
C LEU A 356 -1.22 -10.61 -18.40
N VAL A 357 -0.57 -10.94 -19.50
CA VAL A 357 0.12 -9.96 -20.36
C VAL A 357 -0.45 -10.07 -21.77
N TYR A 358 -0.81 -8.93 -22.34
CA TYR A 358 -1.33 -8.86 -23.71
C TYR A 358 -0.22 -8.40 -24.65
N ASN A 359 -0.19 -8.96 -25.85
CA ASN A 359 0.72 -8.49 -26.89
C ASN A 359 0.20 -7.18 -27.54
N GLU A 360 0.98 -6.62 -28.48
CA GLU A 360 0.62 -5.38 -29.20
C GLU A 360 -0.69 -5.48 -30.00
N GLU A 361 -1.22 -6.70 -30.24
CA GLU A 361 -2.50 -6.95 -30.90
C GLU A 361 -3.68 -7.07 -29.91
N GLY A 362 -3.43 -6.89 -28.60
CA GLY A 362 -4.46 -7.04 -27.55
C GLY A 362 -4.89 -8.50 -27.32
N LYS A 363 -4.09 -9.47 -27.75
CA LYS A 363 -4.29 -10.91 -27.49
C LYS A 363 -3.46 -11.37 -26.31
N TYR A 364 -3.96 -12.34 -25.56
CA TYR A 364 -3.22 -12.99 -24.48
C TYR A 364 -1.88 -13.52 -25.01
N ALA A 365 -0.78 -13.14 -24.36
CA ALA A 365 0.53 -13.67 -24.66
C ALA A 365 0.74 -14.94 -23.84
N GLU A 366 0.71 -16.10 -24.50
CA GLU A 366 0.99 -17.40 -23.87
C GLU A 366 2.43 -17.50 -23.32
N THR A 367 3.30 -16.56 -23.67
CA THR A 367 4.69 -16.50 -23.23
C THR A 367 5.04 -15.06 -22.86
N VAL A 368 5.66 -14.91 -21.69
CA VAL A 368 6.10 -13.62 -21.14
C VAL A 368 7.54 -13.74 -20.67
N ALA A 369 8.27 -12.62 -20.70
CA ALA A 369 9.64 -12.56 -20.22
C ALA A 369 9.89 -11.24 -19.49
N MET A 370 10.80 -11.25 -18.52
CA MET A 370 11.15 -10.06 -17.75
C MET A 370 12.18 -9.22 -18.49
N ALA A 371 11.97 -7.90 -18.56
CA ALA A 371 12.91 -6.93 -19.08
C ALA A 371 13.48 -6.08 -17.93
N ASN A 372 14.78 -6.22 -17.69
CA ASN A 372 15.50 -5.55 -16.61
C ASN A 372 16.58 -4.62 -17.15
N ILE A 373 17.03 -3.67 -16.31
CA ILE A 373 18.17 -2.81 -16.60
C ILE A 373 19.24 -3.08 -15.54
N LYS A 374 20.47 -3.31 -15.96
CA LYS A 374 21.63 -3.38 -15.07
C LYS A 374 22.26 -2.01 -14.94
N SER A 375 22.69 -1.66 -13.73
CA SER A 375 23.40 -0.40 -13.45
C SER A 375 24.63 -0.26 -14.35
N CYS A 376 24.82 0.93 -14.90
CA CYS A 376 25.95 1.26 -15.76
C CYS A 376 26.86 2.31 -15.09
N THR A 377 28.13 2.36 -15.48
CA THR A 377 29.06 3.40 -15.03
C THR A 377 29.20 4.45 -16.14
N ASN A 378 29.17 5.74 -15.78
CA ASN A 378 29.31 6.89 -16.70
C ASN A 378 28.15 7.07 -17.70
N GLY A 379 26.96 6.66 -17.29
CA GLY A 379 25.73 6.84 -18.06
C GLY A 379 24.60 5.99 -17.50
N SER A 380 23.48 5.99 -18.20
CA SER A 380 22.26 5.26 -17.86
C SER A 380 21.67 4.58 -19.09
N VAL A 381 20.77 3.63 -18.86
CA VAL A 381 19.96 2.98 -19.90
C VAL A 381 18.50 3.11 -19.50
N SER A 382 17.62 3.42 -20.45
CA SER A 382 16.17 3.40 -20.27
C SER A 382 15.49 2.51 -21.30
N ILE A 383 14.33 1.97 -20.93
CA ILE A 383 13.40 1.24 -21.80
C ILE A 383 12.15 2.11 -21.91
N ASP A 384 11.67 2.36 -23.12
CA ASP A 384 10.49 3.19 -23.40
C ASP A 384 9.23 2.79 -22.63
N SER A 385 9.01 1.49 -22.42
CA SER A 385 7.90 0.95 -21.64
C SER A 385 8.26 0.62 -20.17
N GLY A 386 9.43 1.04 -19.69
CA GLY A 386 9.95 0.69 -18.36
C GLY A 386 10.39 -0.78 -18.21
N THR A 387 10.91 -1.12 -17.03
CA THR A 387 11.27 -2.50 -16.65
C THR A 387 10.03 -3.33 -16.29
N GLY A 388 10.19 -4.65 -16.18
CA GLY A 388 9.13 -5.57 -15.73
C GLY A 388 8.77 -6.63 -16.77
N ILE A 389 7.65 -7.32 -16.55
CA ILE A 389 7.18 -8.42 -17.41
C ILE A 389 6.65 -7.86 -18.73
N LYS A 390 7.08 -8.44 -19.85
CA LYS A 390 6.68 -8.07 -21.21
C LYS A 390 6.14 -9.28 -21.96
N ALA A 391 5.20 -9.06 -22.88
CA ALA A 391 4.68 -10.11 -23.74
C ALA A 391 5.75 -10.56 -24.76
N TYR A 392 5.72 -11.84 -25.10
CA TYR A 392 6.51 -12.37 -26.21
C TYR A 392 6.23 -11.56 -27.48
N GLY A 393 7.31 -11.15 -28.15
CA GLY A 393 7.25 -10.41 -29.39
C GLY A 393 7.07 -8.90 -29.25
N THR A 394 6.85 -8.37 -28.04
CA THR A 394 6.83 -6.92 -27.79
C THR A 394 8.15 -6.29 -28.23
N LYS A 395 8.09 -5.19 -28.97
CA LYS A 395 9.26 -4.39 -29.31
C LYS A 395 9.56 -3.41 -28.19
N LEU A 396 10.81 -3.38 -27.76
CA LEU A 396 11.34 -2.44 -26.78
C LEU A 396 12.31 -1.49 -27.46
N THR A 397 12.23 -0.21 -27.07
CA THR A 397 13.22 0.79 -27.46
C THR A 397 14.15 1.07 -26.28
N ILE A 398 15.44 0.80 -26.47
CA ILE A 398 16.48 0.96 -25.47
C ILE A 398 17.29 2.23 -25.80
N THR A 399 17.36 3.14 -24.84
CA THR A 399 18.04 4.43 -24.99
C THR A 399 19.15 4.56 -23.95
N PRO A 400 20.42 4.30 -24.30
CA PRO A 400 21.55 4.64 -23.44
C PRO A 400 21.84 6.14 -23.51
N THR A 401 22.03 6.74 -22.34
CA THR A 401 22.36 8.17 -22.18
C THR A 401 23.68 8.28 -21.44
N ALA A 402 24.70 8.82 -22.10
CA ALA A 402 26.02 8.99 -21.48
C ALA A 402 26.01 10.17 -20.49
N ASP A 403 26.79 10.05 -19.42
CA ASP A 403 27.05 11.19 -18.53
C ASP A 403 27.93 12.23 -19.24
N SER A 404 27.97 13.44 -18.68
CA SER A 404 28.85 14.51 -19.19
C SER A 404 30.31 14.06 -19.25
N GLY A 405 30.96 14.28 -20.39
CA GLY A 405 32.33 13.82 -20.65
C GLY A 405 32.46 12.38 -21.15
N TYR A 406 31.35 11.68 -21.39
CA TYR A 406 31.32 10.32 -21.92
C TYR A 406 30.49 10.21 -23.20
N ALA A 407 30.68 9.10 -23.92
CA ALA A 407 29.93 8.72 -25.10
C ALA A 407 29.54 7.24 -25.01
N VAL A 408 28.38 6.89 -25.54
CA VAL A 408 27.95 5.48 -25.66
C VAL A 408 28.98 4.75 -26.54
N ASP A 409 29.65 3.73 -25.98
CA ASP A 409 30.53 2.85 -26.77
C ASP A 409 29.71 1.71 -27.35
N LYS A 410 29.02 0.95 -26.48
CA LYS A 410 28.26 -0.25 -26.85
C LYS A 410 27.01 -0.39 -25.98
N ALA A 411 25.98 -1.02 -26.52
CA ALA A 411 24.79 -1.43 -25.79
C ALA A 411 24.65 -2.96 -25.90
N TYR A 412 24.15 -3.58 -24.84
CA TYR A 412 24.09 -5.02 -24.65
C TYR A 412 22.73 -5.46 -24.10
N CYS A 413 22.42 -6.72 -24.36
CA CYS A 413 21.30 -7.44 -23.79
C CYS A 413 21.83 -8.81 -23.34
N ASP A 414 21.62 -9.15 -22.07
CA ASP A 414 21.95 -10.45 -21.50
C ASP A 414 20.68 -11.29 -21.35
N ALA A 415 20.65 -12.48 -21.93
CA ALA A 415 19.48 -13.36 -21.97
C ALA A 415 19.69 -14.66 -21.17
N GLY A 416 20.47 -14.61 -20.07
CA GLY A 416 20.71 -15.75 -19.17
C GLY A 416 22.19 -16.09 -18.98
N GLU A 417 22.51 -17.28 -18.46
CA GLU A 417 23.87 -17.64 -18.00
C GLU A 417 24.95 -17.59 -19.08
N THR A 418 24.56 -17.75 -20.35
CA THR A 418 25.44 -17.45 -21.49
C THR A 418 25.15 -16.04 -21.98
N SER A 419 26.05 -15.11 -21.65
CA SER A 419 26.07 -13.74 -22.17
C SER A 419 26.25 -13.73 -23.69
N ILE A 420 25.19 -14.03 -24.42
CA ILE A 420 25.15 -13.89 -25.87
C ILE A 420 25.04 -12.40 -26.15
N LYS A 421 26.14 -11.81 -26.64
CA LYS A 421 26.15 -10.44 -27.16
C LYS A 421 25.20 -10.38 -28.36
N MET A 422 23.96 -9.95 -28.12
CA MET A 422 23.02 -9.73 -29.22
C MET A 422 23.29 -8.38 -29.88
N ASN A 423 23.36 -8.39 -31.21
CA ASN A 423 23.48 -7.16 -32.00
C ASN A 423 22.14 -6.42 -31.95
N LEU A 424 22.07 -5.38 -31.14
CA LEU A 424 20.97 -4.43 -31.18
C LEU A 424 21.04 -3.64 -32.49
N THR A 425 19.89 -3.42 -33.14
CA THR A 425 19.84 -2.60 -34.37
C THR A 425 19.84 -1.13 -33.97
N LYS A 426 20.91 -0.40 -34.32
CA LYS A 426 21.04 1.03 -34.02
C LYS A 426 20.30 1.86 -35.07
N THR A 427 19.29 2.61 -34.62
CA THR A 427 18.58 3.60 -35.44
C THR A 427 18.56 4.92 -34.69
N ASN A 428 19.25 5.94 -35.21
CA ASN A 428 19.29 7.30 -34.64
C ASN A 428 19.68 7.34 -33.14
N GLY A 429 20.63 6.49 -32.72
CA GLY A 429 21.08 6.43 -31.31
C GLY A 429 20.17 5.64 -30.38
N LYS A 430 19.04 5.13 -30.87
CA LYS A 430 18.17 4.19 -30.17
C LYS A 430 18.42 2.76 -30.65
N TYR A 431 18.17 1.82 -29.77
CA TYR A 431 18.37 0.39 -30.02
C TYR A 431 17.03 -0.33 -29.89
N GLU A 432 16.75 -1.26 -30.80
CA GLU A 432 15.50 -2.05 -30.75
C GLU A 432 15.79 -3.50 -30.32
N TYR A 433 14.93 -4.02 -29.45
CA TYR A 433 14.91 -5.43 -29.06
C TYR A 433 13.49 -5.99 -29.12
N LYS A 434 13.34 -7.21 -29.65
CA LYS A 434 12.06 -7.92 -29.66
C LYS A 434 12.08 -8.98 -28.57
N ILE A 435 11.17 -8.89 -27.60
CA ILE A 435 11.10 -9.80 -26.46
C ILE A 435 10.92 -11.24 -26.94
N THR A 436 11.77 -12.12 -26.41
CA THR A 436 11.73 -13.57 -26.63
C THR A 436 11.06 -14.25 -25.43
N ASP A 437 11.16 -15.57 -25.35
CA ASP A 437 10.68 -16.38 -24.23
C ASP A 437 11.62 -16.38 -23.01
N THR A 438 12.73 -15.65 -23.11
CA THR A 438 13.78 -15.61 -22.08
C THR A 438 13.89 -14.21 -21.50
N SER A 439 13.95 -14.12 -20.17
CA SER A 439 14.18 -12.84 -19.48
C SER A 439 15.49 -12.20 -19.91
N VAL A 440 15.46 -10.88 -20.06
CA VAL A 440 16.57 -10.09 -20.59
C VAL A 440 16.98 -8.95 -19.66
N THR A 441 18.27 -8.68 -19.59
CA THR A 441 18.83 -7.55 -18.85
C THR A 441 19.64 -6.66 -19.80
N PHE A 442 19.26 -5.39 -19.90
CA PHE A 442 19.92 -4.40 -20.76
C PHE A 442 20.97 -3.59 -20.01
N TYR A 443 22.07 -3.27 -20.68
CA TYR A 443 23.11 -2.38 -20.16
C TYR A 443 23.92 -1.75 -21.30
N ALA A 444 24.73 -0.75 -20.99
CA ALA A 444 25.61 -0.10 -21.93
C ALA A 444 27.01 0.13 -21.34
N GLU A 445 28.01 0.10 -22.21
CA GLU A 445 29.37 0.55 -21.92
C GLU A 445 29.56 1.95 -22.48
N PHE A 446 30.17 2.80 -21.67
CA PHE A 446 30.47 4.17 -21.99
C PHE A 446 31.98 4.36 -22.04
N LYS A 447 32.47 5.09 -23.02
CA LYS A 447 33.87 5.51 -23.11
C LYS A 447 33.97 7.00 -22.91
N THR A 448 35.12 7.47 -22.46
CA THR A 448 35.39 8.91 -22.38
C THR A 448 35.12 9.52 -23.76
N ALA A 449 34.27 10.54 -23.78
CA ALA A 449 34.04 11.31 -24.99
C ALA A 449 35.39 11.89 -25.40
N TYR A 450 35.84 11.59 -26.62
CA TYR A 450 36.89 12.41 -27.20
C TYR A 450 36.32 13.82 -27.28
N ALA A 451 36.89 14.75 -26.52
CA ALA A 451 36.75 16.15 -26.86
C ALA A 451 37.25 16.24 -28.30
N ILE A 452 36.37 16.58 -29.24
CA ILE A 452 36.84 17.06 -30.52
C ILE A 452 37.45 18.42 -30.19
N THR A 453 38.74 18.42 -29.84
CA THR A 453 39.55 19.61 -29.93
C THR A 453 39.74 19.81 -31.41
N ASN A 454 38.79 20.50 -32.06
CA ASN A 454 39.07 21.03 -33.37
C ASN A 454 40.29 21.91 -33.17
N ASN A 455 41.42 21.54 -33.78
CA ASN A 455 42.49 22.48 -33.94
C ASN A 455 41.88 23.64 -34.72
N ALA A 456 41.54 24.74 -34.03
CA ALA A 456 40.88 25.92 -34.61
C ALA A 456 41.63 26.47 -35.85
N LYS A 457 42.89 26.04 -36.05
CA LYS A 457 43.70 26.26 -37.24
C LYS A 457 43.17 25.62 -38.54
N GLU A 458 42.41 24.52 -38.50
CA GLU A 458 41.88 23.89 -39.73
C GLU A 458 40.39 24.17 -39.97
N ALA A 459 39.62 24.47 -38.92
CA ALA A 459 38.17 24.72 -39.01
C ALA A 459 37.82 26.09 -39.62
N ASN A 460 38.75 27.05 -39.64
CA ASN A 460 38.61 28.38 -40.23
C ASN A 460 39.44 28.51 -41.52
N LYS A 461 39.35 27.53 -42.42
CA LYS A 461 40.07 27.60 -43.68
C LYS A 461 39.30 28.51 -44.64
N ALA A 462 39.94 29.59 -45.09
CA ALA A 462 39.43 30.37 -46.20
C ALA A 462 39.27 29.44 -47.43
N THR A 463 38.09 29.43 -48.01
CA THR A 463 37.83 28.86 -49.34
C THR A 463 38.00 29.96 -50.38
N ASN A 464 38.05 29.60 -51.67
CA ASN A 464 38.27 30.60 -52.73
C ASN A 464 37.24 31.77 -52.70
N ASN A 465 36.00 31.52 -52.25
CA ASN A 465 34.90 32.49 -52.31
C ASN A 465 34.14 32.67 -50.98
N GLY A 466 34.77 32.36 -49.85
CA GLY A 466 34.13 32.48 -48.54
C GLY A 466 34.93 31.75 -47.45
N TYR A 467 34.33 31.58 -46.29
CA TYR A 467 34.89 30.80 -45.20
C TYR A 467 33.81 29.99 -44.49
N VAL A 468 34.22 28.89 -43.85
CA VAL A 468 33.36 28.09 -42.98
C VAL A 468 33.86 28.29 -41.55
N THR A 469 32.94 28.45 -40.59
CA THR A 469 33.26 28.42 -39.16
C THR A 469 32.52 27.27 -38.50
N VAL A 470 33.19 26.65 -37.53
CA VAL A 470 32.67 25.59 -36.67
C VAL A 470 33.05 25.94 -35.23
N VAL A 471 32.17 25.63 -34.28
CA VAL A 471 32.45 25.78 -32.85
C VAL A 471 33.74 25.05 -32.45
N GLU A 472 34.61 25.73 -31.70
CA GLU A 472 35.99 25.26 -31.42
C GLU A 472 36.03 23.98 -30.57
N SER A 473 34.97 23.72 -29.81
CA SER A 473 34.76 22.47 -29.11
C SER A 473 33.27 22.21 -28.96
N ALA A 474 32.89 20.94 -28.93
CA ALA A 474 31.56 20.47 -28.57
C ALA A 474 31.70 19.18 -27.78
N ALA A 475 30.84 18.99 -26.79
CA ALA A 475 30.78 17.73 -26.06
C ALA A 475 30.18 16.63 -26.95
N SER A 476 30.44 15.36 -26.62
CA SER A 476 29.85 14.26 -27.37
C SER A 476 28.33 14.26 -27.25
N GLY A 477 27.64 14.17 -28.39
CA GLY A 477 26.19 14.21 -28.45
C GLY A 477 25.60 15.61 -28.62
N GLU A 478 26.41 16.67 -28.56
CA GLU A 478 25.95 18.02 -28.87
C GLU A 478 25.83 18.24 -30.39
N ASN A 479 24.82 19.01 -30.77
CA ASN A 479 24.70 19.48 -32.15
C ASN A 479 25.77 20.54 -32.41
N ILE A 480 26.57 20.33 -33.45
CA ILE A 480 27.52 21.34 -33.93
C ILE A 480 26.87 22.18 -35.04
N THR A 481 27.00 23.49 -34.93
CA THR A 481 26.61 24.42 -36.00
C THR A 481 27.81 24.69 -36.89
N VAL A 482 27.65 24.41 -38.19
CA VAL A 482 28.59 24.75 -39.25
C VAL A 482 28.03 25.96 -39.99
N THR A 483 28.72 27.10 -39.95
CA THR A 483 28.29 28.33 -40.62
C THR A 483 29.16 28.57 -41.84
N ALA A 484 28.56 28.64 -43.03
CA ALA A 484 29.24 29.05 -44.24
C ALA A 484 28.96 30.53 -44.53
N THR A 485 30.02 31.33 -44.69
CA THR A 485 29.93 32.76 -44.98
C THR A 485 30.60 33.04 -46.34
N PRO A 486 29.84 33.43 -47.38
CA PRO A 486 30.42 33.79 -48.67
C PRO A 486 31.19 35.12 -48.58
N ASN A 487 32.17 35.29 -49.46
CA ASN A 487 32.81 36.58 -49.71
C ASN A 487 31.84 37.50 -50.45
N SER A 488 32.02 38.82 -50.30
CA SER A 488 31.21 39.80 -51.02
C SER A 488 31.21 39.54 -52.53
N GLY A 489 30.01 39.44 -53.13
CA GLY A 489 29.80 39.17 -54.55
C GLY A 489 29.60 37.70 -54.94
N TYR A 490 29.52 36.78 -53.97
CA TYR A 490 29.24 35.35 -54.18
C TYR A 490 27.98 34.87 -53.46
#